data_AF-G9YUR8-F1
#
_entry.id   AF-G9YUR8-F1
#
_cell.length_a   1.000
_cell.length_b   1.000
_cell.length_c   1.000
_cell.angle_alpha   90.00
_cell.angle_beta   90.00
_cell.angle_gamma   90.00
#
_symmetry.space_group_name_H-M   'P 1'
#
loop_
_entity.id
_entity.type
_entity.pdbx_description
1 polymer ?
#
loop_
_entity_poly.entity_id
_entity_poly.type
_entity_poly.pdbx_seq_one_letter_code
_entity_poly.pdbx_strand_id
1 'polypeptide(L)'
;MSGYMAKGGRIAMRPRTRERPPVPTDNEILAYDNVPLNVAARYLDWPEQTVRLALREGRATFGLAVKDKALTYKISPGGLVKYKREGVPCFDYETIVHMIRTAVASTIQNEISGFRLEPLD
;
A
#
# COMPACT_ATOMS: atom_id res chain seq x y z
N MET A 1 -29.08 -30.24 57.35
CA MET A 1 -27.66 -30.45 57.00
C MET A 1 -27.62 -31.00 55.58
N SER A 2 -26.70 -30.50 54.74
CA SER A 2 -26.34 -31.04 53.41
C SER A 2 -27.37 -30.82 52.29
N GLY A 3 -27.04 -30.32 51.10
CA GLY A 3 -25.74 -29.97 50.53
C GLY A 3 -25.92 -29.18 49.23
N TYR A 4 -24.98 -28.29 48.96
CA TYR A 4 -24.87 -27.50 47.75
C TYR A 4 -24.65 -28.41 46.52
N MET A 5 -25.40 -28.19 45.44
CA MET A 5 -25.03 -28.69 44.10
C MET A 5 -24.64 -27.49 43.24
N ALA A 6 -23.32 -27.33 43.05
CA ALA A 6 -22.72 -26.31 42.21
C ALA A 6 -23.10 -26.53 40.74
N LYS A 7 -23.65 -25.50 40.09
CA LYS A 7 -23.92 -25.51 38.65
C LYS A 7 -22.58 -25.57 37.90
N GLY A 8 -22.32 -26.70 37.24
CA GLY A 8 -21.19 -26.87 36.32
C GLY A 8 -21.25 -25.85 35.19
N GLY A 9 -20.44 -24.81 35.29
CA GLY A 9 -20.23 -23.85 34.22
C GLY A 9 -19.56 -24.56 33.04
N ARG A 10 -20.26 -24.65 31.91
CA ARG A 10 -19.62 -25.02 30.65
C ARG A 10 -18.59 -23.95 30.34
N ILE A 11 -17.31 -24.29 30.43
CA ILE A 11 -16.23 -23.46 29.90
C ILE A 11 -16.46 -23.44 28.39
N ALA A 12 -17.10 -22.37 27.90
CA ALA A 12 -17.17 -22.09 26.48
C ALA A 12 -15.73 -21.89 26.01
N MET A 13 -15.17 -22.91 25.37
CA MET A 13 -13.85 -22.85 24.75
C MET A 13 -13.87 -21.67 23.78
N ARG A 14 -13.13 -20.60 24.11
CA ARG A 14 -12.93 -19.48 23.18
C ARG A 14 -12.44 -20.07 21.85
N PRO A 15 -12.99 -19.66 20.70
CA PRO A 15 -12.54 -20.19 19.41
C PRO A 15 -11.02 -20.04 19.35
N ARG A 16 -10.34 -21.17 19.08
CA ARG A 16 -8.90 -21.21 18.86
C ARG A 16 -8.53 -20.04 17.94
N THR A 17 -7.54 -19.25 18.36
CA THR A 17 -6.92 -18.21 17.53
C THR A 17 -6.73 -18.80 16.14
N ARG A 18 -7.48 -18.30 15.15
CA ARG A 18 -7.46 -18.85 13.79
C ARG A 18 -6.00 -18.81 13.33
N GLU A 19 -5.42 -19.97 13.03
CA GLU A 19 -4.01 -20.03 12.61
C GLU A 19 -3.82 -19.09 11.42
N ARG A 20 -2.83 -18.17 11.54
CA ARG A 20 -2.52 -17.24 10.46
C ARG A 20 -1.96 -18.10 9.31
N PRO A 21 -2.51 -18.01 8.09
CA PRO A 21 -1.94 -18.72 6.97
C PRO A 21 -0.49 -18.29 6.76
N PRO A 22 0.36 -19.17 6.21
CA PRO A 22 1.78 -18.89 6.04
C PRO A 22 2.02 -17.64 5.17
N VAL A 23 3.21 -17.06 5.33
CA VAL A 23 3.67 -15.94 4.48
C VAL A 23 3.87 -16.48 3.05
N PRO A 24 3.25 -15.86 2.03
CA PRO A 24 3.44 -16.27 0.64
C PRO A 24 4.91 -16.13 0.20
N THR A 25 5.33 -17.01 -0.72
CA THR A 25 6.59 -16.95 -1.44
C THR A 25 6.52 -16.00 -2.63
N ASP A 26 7.67 -15.61 -3.18
CA ASP A 26 7.73 -14.72 -4.35
C ASP A 26 7.03 -15.34 -5.57
N ASN A 27 7.20 -16.65 -5.80
CA ASN A 27 6.55 -17.37 -6.89
C ASN A 27 5.02 -17.38 -6.74
N GLU A 28 4.51 -17.57 -5.52
CA GLU A 28 3.08 -17.48 -5.25
C GLU A 28 2.55 -16.07 -5.48
N ILE A 29 3.31 -15.03 -5.13
CA ILE A 29 2.92 -13.64 -5.44
C ILE A 29 2.89 -13.40 -6.94
N LEU A 30 3.93 -13.82 -7.68
CA LEU A 30 4.04 -13.63 -9.13
C LEU A 30 2.97 -14.37 -9.93
N ALA A 31 2.31 -15.38 -9.36
CA ALA A 31 1.23 -16.12 -10.00
C ALA A 31 -0.13 -15.39 -10.02
N TYR A 32 -0.29 -14.30 -9.27
CA TYR A 32 -1.51 -13.49 -9.33
C TYR A 32 -1.48 -12.54 -10.54
N ASP A 33 -2.63 -12.25 -11.14
CA ASP A 33 -2.76 -11.09 -12.05
C ASP A 33 -2.86 -9.77 -11.27
N ASN A 34 -3.53 -9.82 -10.12
CA ASN A 34 -3.69 -8.72 -9.18
C ASN A 34 -3.65 -9.29 -7.76
N VAL A 35 -2.64 -8.90 -6.98
CA VAL A 35 -2.44 -9.49 -5.65
C VAL A 35 -3.56 -9.02 -4.71
N PRO A 36 -4.26 -9.94 -4.00
CA PRO A 36 -5.25 -9.54 -3.00
C PRO A 36 -4.61 -8.79 -1.83
N LEU A 37 -5.33 -7.80 -1.27
CA LEU A 37 -4.81 -6.92 -0.22
C LEU A 37 -4.33 -7.70 1.02
N ASN A 38 -5.09 -8.70 1.47
CA ASN A 38 -4.74 -9.54 2.60
C ASN A 38 -3.49 -10.40 2.33
N VAL A 39 -3.30 -10.85 1.08
CA VAL A 39 -2.11 -11.60 0.64
C VAL A 39 -0.90 -10.69 0.63
N ALA A 40 -1.01 -9.48 0.08
CA ALA A 40 0.05 -8.48 0.09
C ALA A 40 0.46 -8.09 1.53
N ALA A 41 -0.52 -7.89 2.42
CA ALA A 41 -0.28 -7.60 3.84
C ALA A 41 0.51 -8.72 4.54
N ARG A 42 0.14 -10.00 4.32
CA ARG A 42 0.92 -11.13 4.84
C ARG A 42 2.32 -11.18 4.22
N TYR A 43 2.44 -10.91 2.93
CA TYR A 43 3.72 -10.96 2.23
C TYR A 43 4.71 -9.91 2.74
N LEU A 44 4.26 -8.71 3.07
CA LEU A 44 5.07 -7.64 3.65
C LEU A 44 5.21 -7.72 5.18
N ASP A 45 4.51 -8.65 5.82
CA ASP A 45 4.27 -8.69 7.27
C ASP A 45 3.77 -7.36 7.85
N TRP A 46 2.83 -6.72 7.15
CA TRP A 46 2.19 -5.49 7.57
C TRP A 46 0.75 -5.73 8.02
N PRO A 47 0.21 -4.91 8.93
CA PRO A 47 -1.23 -4.84 9.12
C PRO A 47 -1.93 -4.47 7.81
N GLU A 48 -3.05 -5.11 7.51
CA GLU A 48 -3.80 -4.85 6.26
C GLU A 48 -4.24 -3.37 6.16
N GLN A 49 -4.54 -2.74 7.30
CA GLN A 49 -4.86 -1.31 7.38
C GLN A 49 -3.69 -0.42 6.93
N THR A 50 -2.45 -0.80 7.23
CA THR A 50 -1.25 -0.07 6.82
C THR A 50 -1.07 -0.13 5.30
N VAL A 51 -1.22 -1.33 4.71
CA VAL A 51 -1.15 -1.49 3.24
C VAL A 51 -2.24 -0.67 2.55
N ARG A 52 -3.46 -0.72 3.09
CA ARG A 52 -4.60 0.06 2.62
C ARG A 52 -4.33 1.55 2.64
N LEU A 53 -3.76 2.07 3.73
CA LEU A 53 -3.43 3.49 3.86
C LEU A 53 -2.33 3.89 2.86
N ALA A 54 -1.25 3.10 2.76
CA ALA A 54 -0.16 3.37 1.83
C ALA A 54 -0.61 3.41 0.36
N LEU A 55 -1.51 2.51 -0.04
CA LEU A 55 -2.10 2.51 -1.39
C LEU A 55 -3.04 3.70 -1.64
N ARG A 56 -3.77 4.14 -0.62
CA ARG A 56 -4.68 5.31 -0.71
C ARG A 56 -3.92 6.63 -0.80
N GLU A 57 -2.80 6.73 -0.10
CA GLU A 57 -1.96 7.93 -0.07
C GLU A 57 -0.93 7.96 -1.21
N GLY A 58 -0.93 6.96 -2.09
CA GLY A 58 0.04 6.86 -3.20
C GLY A 58 1.49 6.63 -2.74
N ARG A 59 1.67 6.14 -1.51
CA ARG A 59 3.00 5.88 -0.91
C ARG A 59 3.54 4.48 -1.23
N ALA A 60 2.66 3.57 -1.63
CA ALA A 60 3.05 2.22 -2.05
C ALA A 60 3.38 2.21 -3.56
N THR A 61 4.66 2.12 -3.91
CA THR A 61 5.10 2.09 -5.33
C THR A 61 4.71 0.82 -6.09
N PHE A 62 4.19 -0.20 -5.38
CA PHE A 62 3.76 -1.48 -5.94
C PHE A 62 2.28 -1.52 -6.34
N GLY A 63 1.50 -0.47 -6.09
CA GLY A 63 0.08 -0.48 -6.40
C GLY A 63 -0.63 0.84 -6.11
N LEU A 64 -1.94 0.87 -6.33
CA LEU A 64 -2.76 2.04 -6.07
C LEU A 64 -4.18 1.67 -5.64
N ALA A 65 -4.82 2.60 -4.94
CA ALA A 65 -6.25 2.54 -4.67
C ALA A 65 -7.01 3.25 -5.80
N VAL A 66 -7.92 2.53 -6.47
CA VAL A 66 -8.86 3.12 -7.42
C VAL A 66 -10.16 3.38 -6.68
N LYS A 67 -10.54 4.66 -6.61
CA LYS A 67 -11.85 5.08 -6.09
C LYS A 67 -12.82 5.17 -7.26
N ASP A 68 -13.68 4.17 -7.37
CA ASP A 68 -14.89 4.23 -8.18
C ASP A 68 -16.11 4.16 -7.24
N LYS A 69 -17.04 3.23 -7.43
CA LYS A 69 -18.22 3.00 -6.55
C LYS A 69 -17.84 2.41 -5.19
N ALA A 70 -16.76 1.64 -5.13
CA ALA A 70 -16.15 1.10 -3.93
C ALA A 70 -14.63 1.24 -4.04
N LEU A 71 -13.94 1.25 -2.89
CA LEU A 71 -12.49 1.37 -2.89
C LEU A 71 -11.85 0.04 -3.28
N THR A 72 -11.26 -0.01 -4.47
CA THR A 72 -10.60 -1.21 -5.00
C THR A 72 -9.08 -1.00 -5.02
N TYR A 73 -8.31 -2.07 -4.88
CA TYR A 73 -6.85 -2.01 -4.88
C TYR A 73 -6.31 -2.77 -6.09
N LYS A 74 -5.43 -2.11 -6.83
CA LYS A 74 -4.65 -2.71 -7.90
C LYS A 74 -3.21 -2.85 -7.40
N ILE A 75 -2.79 -4.07 -7.14
CA ILE A 75 -1.47 -4.39 -6.58
C ILE A 75 -0.74 -5.25 -7.59
N SER A 76 0.37 -4.72 -8.12
CA SER A 76 1.21 -5.39 -9.09
C SER A 76 2.01 -6.51 -8.41
N PRO A 77 1.94 -7.76 -8.91
CA PRO A 77 2.76 -8.88 -8.44
C PRO A 77 4.26 -8.58 -8.48
N GLY A 78 4.76 -8.20 -9.66
CA GLY A 78 6.17 -7.88 -9.86
C GLY A 78 6.60 -6.65 -9.07
N GLY A 79 5.75 -5.62 -9.01
CA GLY A 79 6.02 -4.42 -8.20
C GLY A 79 6.14 -4.74 -6.72
N LEU A 80 5.27 -5.61 -6.19
CA LEU A 80 5.27 -5.99 -4.78
C LEU A 80 6.50 -6.81 -4.39
N VAL A 81 6.89 -7.78 -5.22
CA VAL A 81 8.11 -8.57 -5.00
C VAL A 81 9.33 -7.66 -5.03
N LYS A 82 9.44 -6.81 -6.06
CA LYS A 82 10.53 -5.84 -6.19
C LYS A 82 10.61 -4.95 -4.95
N TYR A 83 9.49 -4.39 -4.50
CA TYR A 83 9.43 -3.55 -3.31
C TYR A 83 9.94 -4.27 -2.05
N LYS A 84 9.56 -5.53 -1.83
CA LYS A 84 10.01 -6.27 -0.63
C LYS A 84 11.51 -6.57 -0.68
N ARG A 85 12.06 -6.83 -1.86
CA ARG A 85 13.46 -7.23 -2.06
C ARG A 85 14.41 -6.05 -2.11
N GLU A 86 14.01 -4.99 -2.80
CA GLU A 86 14.86 -3.85 -3.14
C GLU A 86 14.46 -2.56 -2.41
N GLY A 87 13.24 -2.49 -1.90
CA GLY A 87 12.70 -1.28 -1.26
C GLY A 87 12.20 -0.25 -2.26
N VAL A 88 12.07 0.99 -1.79
CA VAL A 88 11.77 2.16 -2.62
C VAL A 88 13.09 2.74 -3.14
N PRO A 89 13.16 3.22 -4.39
CA PRO A 89 14.31 3.98 -4.85
C PRO A 89 14.65 5.11 -3.87
N CYS A 90 15.85 5.06 -3.30
CA CYS A 90 16.39 6.15 -2.48
C CYS A 90 17.06 7.16 -3.41
N PHE A 91 16.53 8.39 -3.46
CA PHE A 91 17.19 9.50 -4.13
C PHE A 91 18.10 10.24 -3.14
N ASP A 92 19.30 10.60 -3.59
CA ASP A 92 20.16 11.49 -2.80
C ASP A 92 19.63 12.94 -2.82
N TYR A 93 20.15 13.75 -1.89
CA TYR A 93 19.72 15.13 -1.71
C TYR A 93 19.88 15.96 -2.99
N GLU A 94 21.00 15.80 -3.70
CA GLU A 94 21.28 16.54 -4.92
C GLU A 94 20.30 16.19 -6.04
N THR A 95 19.93 14.92 -6.16
CA THR A 95 18.90 14.46 -7.12
C THR A 95 17.56 15.10 -6.82
N ILE A 96 17.14 15.13 -5.55
CA ILE A 96 15.87 15.76 -5.14
C ILE A 96 15.90 17.26 -5.45
N VAL A 97 16.97 17.97 -5.10
CA VAL A 97 17.13 19.40 -5.40
C VAL A 97 17.08 19.66 -6.90
N HIS A 98 17.77 18.83 -7.69
CA HIS A 98 17.77 18.94 -9.15
C HIS A 98 16.36 18.76 -9.72
N MET A 99 15.64 17.71 -9.32
CA MET A 99 14.27 17.45 -9.77
C MET A 99 13.34 18.65 -9.49
N ILE A 100 13.41 19.22 -8.27
CA ILE A 100 12.60 20.37 -7.88
C ILE A 100 12.95 21.61 -8.71
N ARG A 101 14.25 21.93 -8.84
CA ARG A 101 14.71 23.08 -9.65
C ARG A 101 14.23 22.98 -11.09
N THR A 102 14.36 21.81 -11.69
CA THR A 102 13.95 21.54 -13.07
C THR A 102 12.44 21.70 -13.24
N ALA A 103 11.64 21.14 -12.33
CA ALA A 103 10.19 21.28 -12.36
C ALA A 103 9.73 22.74 -12.26
N VAL A 104 10.28 23.50 -11.30
CA VAL A 104 9.96 24.92 -11.10
C VAL A 104 10.38 25.77 -12.30
N ALA A 105 11.60 25.60 -12.80
CA ALA A 105 12.10 26.34 -13.94
C ALA A 105 11.25 26.09 -15.20
N SER A 106 10.85 24.84 -15.43
CA SER A 106 10.00 24.45 -16.56
C SER A 106 8.63 25.13 -16.47
N THR A 107 8.00 25.14 -15.30
CA THR A 107 6.71 25.83 -15.10
C THR A 107 6.82 27.33 -15.36
N ILE A 108 7.84 27.99 -14.80
CA ILE A 108 8.05 29.43 -15.01
C ILE A 108 8.27 29.76 -16.49
N GLN A 109 9.10 28.97 -17.18
CA GLN A 109 9.36 29.18 -18.60
C GLN A 109 8.07 29.05 -19.42
N ASN A 110 7.28 28.01 -19.18
CA ASN A 110 6.00 27.79 -19.88
C ASN A 110 5.05 28.98 -19.72
N GLU A 111 4.88 29.50 -18.50
CA GLU A 111 4.04 30.66 -18.21
C GLU A 111 4.56 31.92 -18.94
N ILE A 112 5.86 32.24 -18.84
CA ILE A 112 6.45 33.43 -19.48
C ILE A 112 6.33 33.36 -21.01
N SER A 113 6.51 32.19 -21.61
CA SER A 113 6.28 32.01 -23.05
C SER A 113 4.81 32.16 -23.43
N GLY A 114 3.87 31.79 -22.56
CA GLY A 114 2.44 32.05 -22.75
C GLY A 114 2.11 33.55 -22.77
N PHE A 115 2.73 34.35 -21.89
CA PHE A 115 2.53 35.81 -21.86
C PHE A 115 3.11 36.55 -23.07
N ARG A 116 4.11 35.99 -23.76
CA ARG A 116 4.74 36.64 -24.94
C ARG A 116 3.93 36.51 -26.24
N LEU A 117 2.79 35.83 -26.22
CA LEU A 117 1.97 35.56 -27.40
C LEU A 117 0.66 36.37 -27.47
N GLU A 118 0.33 37.19 -26.47
CA GLU A 118 -0.79 38.14 -26.56
C GLU A 118 -0.26 39.45 -27.17
N PRO A 119 -0.62 39.79 -28.44
CA PRO A 119 -0.27 41.08 -29.01
C PRO A 119 -1.05 42.17 -28.25
N LEU A 120 -0.38 43.27 -27.92
CA LEU A 120 -1.06 44.48 -27.49
C LEU A 120 -1.74 45.08 -28.73
N ASP A 121 -3.06 44.95 -28.82
CA ASP A 121 -3.91 45.70 -29.76
C ASP A 121 -3.79 47.21 -29.57
#